data_AF-A0A351F4A0-F1
#
_entry.id   AF-A0A351F4A0-F1
#
_cell.length_a   1.000
_cell.length_b   1.000
_cell.length_c   1.000
_cell.angle_alpha   90.00
_cell.angle_beta   90.00
_cell.angle_gamma   90.00
#
_symmetry.space_group_name_H-M   'P 1'
#
loop_
_entity.id
_entity.type
_entity.pdbx_description
1 polymer ?
#
loop_
_entity_poly.entity_id
_entity_poly.type
_entity_poly.pdbx_seq_one_letter_code
_entity_poly.pdbx_strand_id
1 'polypeptide(L)'
;MTREALIEVMIYHLKNFNDEGVEPIDENTIHKSILSDSDGIGNANSKYIYRAVIRWTMKRNGHEDKTWPSDWFEQSVLYLSSKIL
;
A
#
# COMPACT_ATOMS: atom_id res chain seq x y z
N MET A 1 12.58 -10.62 2.35
CA MET A 1 12.50 -9.17 2.04
C MET A 1 12.76 -8.35 3.30
N THR A 2 13.50 -7.24 3.21
CA THR A 2 13.73 -6.28 4.32
C THR A 2 12.61 -5.23 4.38
N ARG A 3 12.58 -4.41 5.44
CA ARG A 3 11.58 -3.34 5.59
C ARG A 3 11.78 -2.23 4.57
N GLU A 4 13.03 -1.89 4.30
CA GLU A 4 13.41 -0.89 3.30
C GLU A 4 12.92 -1.33 1.91
N ALA A 5 13.14 -2.60 1.56
CA ALA A 5 12.63 -3.15 0.30
C ALA A 5 11.09 -3.18 0.23
N LEU A 6 10.41 -3.42 1.36
CA LEU A 6 8.95 -3.33 1.42
C LEU A 6 8.46 -1.88 1.20
N ILE A 7 9.10 -0.91 1.85
CA ILE A 7 8.80 0.52 1.68
C ILE A 7 8.97 0.93 0.22
N GLU A 8 10.06 0.52 -0.42
CA GLU A 8 10.29 0.80 -1.85
C GLU A 8 9.19 0.21 -2.75
N VAL A 9 8.79 -1.04 -2.50
CA VAL A 9 7.68 -1.68 -3.23
C VAL A 9 6.35 -0.94 -3.01
N MET A 10 6.07 -0.56 -1.77
CA MET A 10 4.87 0.21 -1.42
C MET A 10 4.82 1.54 -2.15
N ILE A 11 5.92 2.32 -2.12
CA ILE A 11 6.06 3.59 -2.83
C ILE A 11 5.92 3.39 -4.35
N TYR A 12 6.58 2.36 -4.90
CA TYR A 12 6.47 2.03 -6.32
C TYR A 12 5.02 1.80 -6.74
N HIS A 13 4.26 1.01 -5.98
CA HIS A 13 2.86 0.77 -6.31
C HIS A 13 2.00 2.03 -6.15
N LEU A 14 2.20 2.82 -5.09
CA LEU A 14 1.48 4.09 -4.91
C LEU A 14 1.72 5.04 -6.08
N LYS A 15 2.95 5.15 -6.59
CA LYS A 15 3.27 5.95 -7.79
C LYS A 15 2.51 5.49 -9.04
N ASN A 16 2.24 4.20 -9.17
CA ASN A 16 1.46 3.67 -10.29
C ASN A 16 -0.05 3.87 -10.15
N PHE A 17 -0.54 4.16 -8.94
CA PHE A 17 -1.95 4.53 -8.68
C PHE A 17 -2.16 6.05 -8.66
N ASN A 18 -1.09 6.84 -8.77
CA ASN A 18 -1.12 8.29 -8.66
C ASN A 18 -1.60 8.96 -9.96
N ASP A 19 -2.86 8.76 -10.29
CA ASP A 19 -3.47 9.33 -11.50
C ASP A 19 -3.54 10.87 -11.44
N GLU A 20 -3.62 11.44 -10.24
CA GLU A 20 -3.75 12.89 -10.01
C GLU A 20 -2.40 13.63 -9.93
N GLY A 21 -1.27 12.92 -9.97
CA GLY A 21 0.05 13.53 -9.92
C GLY A 21 0.41 14.16 -8.57
N VAL A 22 -0.10 13.60 -7.47
CA VAL A 22 0.27 13.96 -6.09
C VAL A 22 1.76 13.68 -5.90
N GLU A 23 2.58 14.71 -5.77
CA GLU A 23 4.02 14.59 -5.53
C GLU A 23 4.45 15.49 -4.35
N PRO A 24 5.40 15.07 -3.51
CA PRO A 24 6.17 13.81 -3.60
C PRO A 24 5.50 12.59 -2.93
N ILE A 25 5.64 11.40 -3.53
CA ILE A 25 5.30 10.10 -2.91
C ILE A 25 6.55 9.50 -2.23
N ASP A 26 6.49 9.33 -0.92
CA ASP A 26 7.56 8.84 -0.05
C ASP A 26 7.04 7.96 1.11
N GLU A 27 7.90 7.65 2.08
CA GLU A 27 7.56 6.77 3.21
C GLU A 27 6.52 7.39 4.18
N ASN A 28 6.34 8.71 4.17
CA ASN A 28 5.38 9.42 4.99
C ASN A 28 4.02 9.57 4.30
N THR A 29 3.92 9.24 3.01
CA THR A 29 2.66 9.30 2.25
C THR A 29 1.59 8.44 2.91
N ILE A 30 0.44 9.07 3.17
CA ILE A 30 -0.77 8.44 3.69
C ILE A 30 -1.49 7.73 2.54
N HIS A 31 -1.85 6.46 2.70
CA HIS A 31 -2.40 5.66 1.60
C HIS A 31 -3.67 6.27 0.98
N LYS A 32 -4.58 6.81 1.79
CA LYS A 32 -5.82 7.44 1.34
C LYS A 32 -5.62 8.71 0.49
N SER A 33 -4.45 9.36 0.56
CA SER A 33 -4.19 10.53 -0.31
C SER A 33 -3.92 10.13 -1.76
N ILE A 34 -3.67 8.85 -2.03
CA ILE A 34 -3.35 8.31 -3.36
C ILE A 34 -4.38 7.28 -3.81
N LEU A 35 -4.83 6.42 -2.88
CA LEU A 35 -5.75 5.32 -3.15
C LEU A 35 -7.17 5.73 -2.79
N SER A 36 -8.10 5.44 -3.69
CA SER A 36 -9.53 5.65 -3.52
C SER A 36 -10.18 4.45 -2.80
N ASP A 37 -11.15 4.75 -1.94
CA ASP A 37 -12.04 3.75 -1.33
C ASP A 37 -13.32 3.52 -2.15
N SER A 38 -13.52 4.26 -3.24
CA SER A 38 -14.61 4.09 -4.20
C SER A 38 -14.22 4.66 -5.57
N ASP A 39 -14.16 3.80 -6.59
CA ASP A 39 -13.90 4.22 -7.99
C ASP A 39 -15.20 4.36 -8.80
N GLY A 40 -16.34 4.54 -8.11
CA GLY A 40 -17.64 4.85 -8.73
C GLY A 40 -18.47 3.65 -9.22
N ILE A 41 -17.86 2.51 -9.59
CA ILE A 41 -18.60 1.27 -9.97
C ILE A 41 -17.88 0.00 -9.46
N GLY A 42 -18.47 -0.69 -8.49
CA GLY A 42 -18.05 -2.03 -8.02
C GLY A 42 -17.12 -2.05 -6.78
N ASN A 43 -16.74 -3.25 -6.34
CA ASN A 43 -15.88 -3.49 -5.16
C ASN A 43 -14.37 -3.47 -5.46
N ALA A 44 -13.97 -3.35 -6.73
CA ALA A 44 -12.58 -3.36 -7.15
C ALA A 44 -12.04 -1.92 -7.17
N ASN A 45 -11.75 -1.37 -5.98
CA ASN A 45 -11.11 -0.07 -5.87
C ASN A 45 -9.58 -0.20 -5.71
N SER A 46 -8.86 0.87 -6.03
CA SER A 46 -7.40 0.96 -5.90
C SER A 46 -6.90 0.57 -4.49
N LYS A 47 -7.64 0.89 -3.43
CA LYS A 47 -7.36 0.44 -2.04
C LYS A 47 -7.26 -1.09 -1.91
N TYR A 48 -8.22 -1.84 -2.44
CA TYR A 48 -8.22 -3.30 -2.33
C TYR A 48 -7.20 -3.95 -3.28
N ILE A 49 -7.00 -3.40 -4.47
CA ILE A 49 -5.99 -3.87 -5.43
C ILE A 49 -4.60 -3.70 -4.85
N TYR A 50 -4.28 -2.52 -4.31
CA TYR A 50 -3.02 -2.25 -3.63
C TYR A 50 -2.73 -3.28 -2.54
N ARG A 51 -3.71 -3.51 -1.65
CA ARG A 51 -3.56 -4.49 -0.57
C ARG A 51 -3.31 -5.90 -1.10
N ALA A 52 -4.00 -6.31 -2.16
CA ALA A 52 -3.81 -7.64 -2.76
C ALA A 52 -2.40 -7.80 -3.35
N VAL A 53 -1.89 -6.78 -4.04
CA VAL A 53 -0.55 -6.79 -4.63
C VAL A 53 0.53 -6.86 -3.56
N ILE A 54 0.45 -6.05 -2.49
CA ILE A 54 1.42 -6.11 -1.39
C ILE A 54 1.41 -7.47 -0.70
N ARG A 55 0.22 -8.05 -0.41
CA ARG A 55 0.12 -9.40 0.17
C ARG A 55 0.75 -10.47 -0.73
N TRP A 56 0.54 -10.38 -2.04
CA TRP A 56 1.16 -11.28 -3.01
C TRP A 56 2.69 -11.14 -3.02
N THR A 57 3.20 -9.91 -3.03
CA THR A 57 4.65 -9.62 -2.99
C THR A 57 5.28 -10.18 -1.72
N MET A 58 4.66 -9.97 -0.55
CA MET A 58 5.13 -10.52 0.73
C MET A 58 5.20 -12.05 0.68
N LYS A 59 4.12 -12.71 0.22
CA LYS A 59 4.07 -14.16 0.07
C LYS A 59 5.15 -14.70 -0.88
N ARG A 60 5.36 -14.03 -2.03
CA ARG A 60 6.41 -14.39 -2.99
C ARG A 60 7.83 -14.28 -2.40
N ASN A 61 8.02 -13.44 -1.39
CA ASN A 61 9.28 -13.23 -0.69
C ASN A 61 9.42 -14.06 0.60
N GLY A 62 8.56 -15.07 0.78
CA GLY A 62 8.64 -16.01 1.90
C GLY A 62 8.06 -15.51 3.22
N HIS A 63 7.30 -14.41 3.20
CA HIS A 63 6.68 -13.85 4.39
C HIS A 63 5.25 -14.35 4.58
N GLU A 64 4.83 -14.49 5.83
CA GLU A 64 3.46 -14.83 6.20
C GLU A 64 2.48 -13.70 5.86
N ASP A 65 1.25 -14.09 5.57
CA ASP A 65 0.17 -13.16 5.31
C ASP A 65 -0.42 -12.63 6.62
N LYS A 66 0.20 -11.58 7.16
CA LYS A 66 -0.24 -10.93 8.41
C LYS A 66 -1.53 -10.15 8.22
N THR A 67 -2.34 -10.09 9.27
CA THR A 67 -3.50 -9.19 9.31
C THR A 67 -3.03 -7.74 9.32
N TRP A 68 -3.58 -6.92 8.42
CA TRP A 68 -3.28 -5.50 8.37
C TRP A 68 -4.08 -4.75 9.45
N PRO A 69 -3.52 -3.70 10.08
CA PRO A 69 -4.26 -2.84 11.00
C PRO A 69 -5.54 -2.31 10.35
N SER A 70 -6.65 -2.20 11.09
CA SER A 70 -7.93 -1.74 10.54
C SER A 70 -7.88 -0.31 10.00
N ASP A 71 -7.00 0.51 10.57
CA ASP A 71 -6.77 1.91 10.24
C ASP A 71 -5.68 2.13 9.17
N TRP A 72 -5.09 1.07 8.60
CA TRP A 72 -3.93 1.16 7.69
C TRP A 72 -4.08 2.18 6.56
N PHE A 73 -5.31 2.37 6.08
CA PHE A 73 -5.62 3.25 4.95
C PHE A 73 -5.41 4.73 5.29
N GLU A 74 -5.58 5.08 6.56
CA GLU A 74 -5.36 6.43 7.09
C GLU A 74 -3.91 6.63 7.58
N GLN A 75 -3.03 5.64 7.35
CA GLN A 75 -1.67 5.62 7.88
C GLN A 75 -0.63 5.71 6.77
N SER A 76 0.61 6.02 7.15
CA SER A 76 1.72 6.14 6.21
C SER A 76 2.28 4.78 5.76
N VAL A 77 3.03 4.79 4.65
CA VAL A 77 3.84 3.65 4.20
C VAL A 77 4.78 3.14 5.31
N LEU A 78 5.44 4.07 6.01
CA LEU A 78 6.36 3.76 7.10
C LEU A 78 5.65 3.05 8.26
N TYR A 79 4.46 3.50 8.64
CA TYR A 79 3.65 2.85 9.66
C TYR A 79 3.27 1.44 9.23
N LEU A 80 2.66 1.29 8.05
CA LEU A 80 2.16 0.00 7.60
C LEU A 80 3.28 -1.03 7.44
N SER A 81 4.41 -0.66 6.85
CA SER A 81 5.56 -1.54 6.68
C SER A 81 6.08 -2.11 8.01
N SER A 82 5.98 -1.35 9.11
CA SER A 82 6.38 -1.81 10.45
C SER A 82 5.42 -2.84 11.07
N LYS A 83 4.20 -2.96 10.54
CA LYS A 83 3.16 -3.85 11.08
C LYS A 83 3.04 -5.16 10.31
N ILE A 84 3.37 -5.15 9.02
CA ILE A 84 3.11 -6.30 8.14
C ILE A 84 4.36 -7.08 7.74
N LEU A 85 5.56 -6.54 7.97
CA LEU A 85 6.81 -7.31 7.96
C LEU A 85 6.99 -8.04 9.29
#